data_AF-A0A2N3R5P0-F1
#
_entry.id   AF-A0A2N3R5P0-F1
#
_cell.length_a   1.000
_cell.length_b   1.000
_cell.length_c   1.000
_cell.angle_alpha   90.00
_cell.angle_beta   90.00
_cell.angle_gamma   90.00
#
_symmetry.space_group_name_H-M   'P 1'
#
loop_
_entity.id
_entity.type
_entity.pdbx_description
1 polymer ?
#
loop_
_entity_poly.entity_id
_entity_poly.type
_entity_poly.pdbx_seq_one_letter_code
_entity_poly.pdbx_strand_id
1 'polypeptide(L)'
;MPSDHRVPPRSVAELNQWITDLANESSHPTQAKALRKNFTTAILAQMLPGNAYLKGGAALGLRYSLSESRTSRDVDSVYAGSKERFFADLKKRLAEGWEGFTGEVSHEERRTVPKGIDLEPSFITIYYRKGRFAKISFEATPDVDGHGDATEHVMDDGMRSMFERMGFGMRPPRMLDIDAQLAEKLNGVTNPDYVRGRDLRDIELIMSHHTPDLEKLRIHVRASERRTNGHEVHVITERGMSEYENAYRRATGENLEAAWRITEALLEQVDCNHAERWLDQWGDAYPKRHKDWTRIAEREAAITRTFLDDHDSAPSEHGQSATAQGGVVYVPSYRRKDGTMVRGHMRRC
;
A
#
# COMPACT_ATOMS: atom_id res chain seq x y z
N MET A 1 -17.08 21.86 -25.14
CA MET A 1 -18.05 21.02 -24.41
C MET A 1 -17.42 19.65 -24.27
N PRO A 2 -17.19 19.15 -23.06
CA PRO A 2 -16.71 17.77 -22.90
C PRO A 2 -17.73 16.82 -23.54
N SER A 3 -17.29 15.91 -24.38
CA SER A 3 -18.18 14.94 -25.01
C SER A 3 -18.65 13.92 -23.98
N ASP A 4 -19.94 13.97 -23.65
CA ASP A 4 -20.60 12.98 -22.81
C ASP A 4 -20.97 11.77 -23.70
N HIS A 5 -20.20 10.70 -23.58
CA HIS A 5 -20.36 9.51 -24.39
C HIS A 5 -21.29 8.53 -23.68
N ARG A 6 -22.55 8.48 -24.12
CA ARG A 6 -23.57 7.57 -23.55
C ARG A 6 -23.38 6.09 -23.91
N VAL A 7 -22.31 5.74 -24.64
CA VAL A 7 -21.99 4.37 -25.05
C VAL A 7 -20.48 4.12 -24.94
N PRO A 8 -20.06 2.89 -24.54
CA PRO A 8 -18.65 2.54 -24.44
C PRO A 8 -17.84 2.74 -25.73
N PRO A 9 -16.55 3.13 -25.65
CA PRO A 9 -15.68 3.30 -26.81
C PRO A 9 -15.63 2.05 -27.69
N ARG A 10 -15.53 2.20 -29.00
CA ARG A 10 -15.61 1.08 -29.94
C ARG A 10 -14.33 0.25 -30.02
N SER A 11 -13.21 0.83 -29.61
CA SER A 11 -11.88 0.23 -29.68
C SER A 11 -10.97 0.73 -28.56
N VAL A 12 -9.84 0.06 -28.35
CA VAL A 12 -8.81 0.51 -27.41
C VAL A 12 -8.18 1.85 -27.82
N ALA A 13 -8.12 2.14 -29.13
CA ALA A 13 -7.62 3.42 -29.61
C ALA A 13 -8.55 4.57 -29.21
N GLU A 14 -9.86 4.39 -29.39
CA GLU A 14 -10.88 5.36 -28.99
C GLU A 14 -10.90 5.54 -27.46
N LEU A 15 -10.83 4.44 -26.68
CA LEU A 15 -10.70 4.51 -25.22
C LEU A 15 -9.47 5.31 -24.79
N ASN A 16 -8.32 5.04 -25.40
CA ASN A 16 -7.09 5.76 -25.07
C ASN A 16 -7.18 7.26 -25.41
N GLN A 17 -7.86 7.61 -26.50
CA GLN A 17 -8.11 9.00 -26.86
C GLN A 17 -8.99 9.67 -25.81
N TRP A 18 -10.10 9.06 -25.40
CA TRP A 18 -11.00 9.64 -24.40
C TRP A 18 -10.33 9.83 -23.03
N ILE A 19 -9.51 8.87 -22.60
CA ILE A 19 -8.71 9.03 -21.36
C ILE A 19 -7.72 10.20 -21.51
N THR A 20 -7.15 10.38 -22.70
CA THR A 20 -6.23 11.50 -22.96
C THR A 20 -6.96 12.84 -22.97
N ASP A 21 -8.17 12.89 -23.52
CA ASP A 21 -9.01 14.08 -23.53
C ASP A 21 -9.41 14.47 -22.10
N LEU A 22 -9.84 13.52 -21.27
CA LEU A 22 -10.08 13.73 -19.83
C LEU A 22 -8.84 14.22 -19.09
N ALA A 23 -7.68 13.63 -19.40
CA ALA A 23 -6.41 14.06 -18.82
C ALA A 23 -6.05 15.51 -19.18
N ASN A 24 -6.43 15.96 -20.38
CA ASN A 24 -6.18 17.33 -20.85
C ASN A 24 -7.20 18.34 -20.30
N GLU A 25 -8.42 17.91 -19.97
CA GLU A 25 -9.39 18.72 -19.21
C GLU A 25 -8.86 19.04 -17.80
N SER A 26 -8.05 18.14 -17.26
CA SER A 26 -7.43 18.26 -15.96
C SER A 26 -6.22 19.19 -16.05
N SER A 27 -6.24 20.35 -15.38
CA SER A 27 -5.20 21.40 -15.54
C SER A 27 -3.79 21.03 -15.03
N HIS A 28 -3.54 19.79 -14.60
CA HIS A 28 -2.26 19.35 -14.04
C HIS A 28 -1.70 18.10 -14.75
N PRO A 29 -0.51 18.17 -15.38
CA PRO A 29 0.12 17.05 -16.09
C PRO A 29 0.38 15.80 -15.22
N THR A 30 0.55 15.97 -13.90
CA THR A 30 0.68 14.87 -12.93
C THR A 30 -0.61 14.07 -12.78
N GLN A 31 -1.77 14.68 -13.02
CA GLN A 31 -3.09 14.04 -12.94
C GLN A 31 -3.32 13.10 -14.13
N ALA A 32 -2.71 13.30 -15.29
CA ALA A 32 -2.86 12.40 -16.44
C ALA A 32 -2.37 10.96 -16.15
N LYS A 33 -1.22 10.84 -15.48
CA LYS A 33 -0.66 9.55 -15.08
C LYS A 33 -1.47 8.90 -13.95
N ALA A 34 -1.85 9.70 -12.96
CA ALA A 34 -2.71 9.26 -11.86
C ALA A 34 -4.07 8.77 -12.40
N LEU A 35 -4.71 9.53 -13.30
CA LEU A 35 -5.95 9.17 -13.98
C LEU A 35 -5.83 7.82 -14.66
N ARG A 36 -4.85 7.65 -15.55
CA ARG A 36 -4.69 6.38 -16.27
C ARG A 36 -4.47 5.20 -15.32
N LYS A 37 -3.70 5.39 -14.25
CA LYS A 37 -3.47 4.36 -13.24
C LYS A 37 -4.73 4.03 -12.45
N ASN A 38 -5.42 5.03 -11.93
CA ASN A 38 -6.64 4.85 -11.15
C ASN A 38 -7.76 4.26 -12.02
N PHE A 39 -7.91 4.72 -13.27
CA PHE A 39 -8.83 4.13 -14.24
C PHE A 39 -8.53 2.63 -14.45
N THR A 40 -7.26 2.29 -14.63
CA THR A 40 -6.83 0.89 -14.79
C THR A 40 -7.08 0.06 -13.53
N THR A 41 -6.81 0.60 -12.34
CA THR A 41 -7.07 -0.06 -11.05
C THR A 41 -8.57 -0.29 -10.85
N ALA A 42 -9.42 0.70 -11.17
CA ALA A 42 -10.87 0.59 -11.04
C ALA A 42 -11.44 -0.50 -11.94
N ILE A 43 -10.96 -0.61 -13.19
CA ILE A 43 -11.33 -1.70 -14.11
C ILE A 43 -10.94 -3.06 -13.52
N LEU A 44 -9.70 -3.20 -13.06
CA LEU A 44 -9.23 -4.45 -12.44
C LEU A 44 -10.13 -4.83 -11.26
N ALA A 45 -10.51 -3.84 -10.44
CA ALA A 45 -11.33 -4.06 -9.26
C ALA A 45 -12.71 -4.68 -9.57
N GLN A 46 -13.29 -4.38 -10.74
CA GLN A 46 -14.55 -5.00 -11.19
C GLN A 46 -14.40 -6.49 -11.50
N MET A 47 -13.18 -6.94 -11.79
CA MET A 47 -12.84 -8.32 -12.13
C MET A 47 -12.17 -9.07 -10.97
N LEU A 48 -12.04 -8.46 -9.78
CA LEU A 48 -11.53 -9.16 -8.61
C LEU A 48 -12.55 -10.22 -8.11
N PRO A 49 -12.06 -11.35 -7.57
CA PRO A 49 -12.89 -12.31 -6.83
C PRO A 49 -13.64 -11.67 -5.65
N GLY A 50 -14.82 -12.20 -5.32
CA GLY A 50 -15.64 -11.66 -4.22
C GLY A 50 -15.01 -11.80 -2.83
N ASN A 51 -14.05 -12.73 -2.68
CA ASN A 51 -13.25 -12.92 -1.48
C ASN A 51 -12.00 -12.02 -1.44
N ALA A 52 -11.89 -11.03 -2.33
CA ALA A 52 -10.75 -10.12 -2.39
C ALA A 52 -11.17 -8.65 -2.25
N TYR A 53 -10.23 -7.82 -1.83
CA TYR A 53 -10.39 -6.37 -1.71
C TYR A 53 -9.06 -5.66 -1.92
N LEU A 54 -9.13 -4.39 -2.31
CA LEU A 54 -7.95 -3.55 -2.56
C LEU A 54 -7.41 -2.92 -1.28
N LYS A 55 -6.09 -2.70 -1.24
CA LYS A 55 -5.41 -1.90 -0.21
C LYS A 55 -4.29 -1.04 -0.79
N GLY A 56 -3.50 -0.42 0.09
CA GLY A 56 -2.30 0.31 -0.28
C GLY A 56 -2.58 1.60 -1.05
N GLY A 57 -1.54 2.14 -1.69
CA GLY A 57 -1.62 3.46 -2.34
C GLY A 57 -2.55 3.50 -3.54
N ALA A 58 -2.78 2.38 -4.23
CA ALA A 58 -3.72 2.30 -5.34
C ALA A 58 -5.17 2.40 -4.87
N ALA A 59 -5.51 1.82 -3.71
CA ALA A 59 -6.82 1.97 -3.09
C ALA A 59 -7.08 3.43 -2.67
N LEU A 60 -6.10 4.08 -2.02
CA LEU A 60 -6.20 5.51 -1.70
C LEU A 60 -6.42 6.37 -2.94
N GLY A 61 -5.76 6.04 -4.05
CA GLY A 61 -5.95 6.70 -5.34
C GLY A 61 -7.36 6.58 -5.92
N LEU A 62 -8.10 5.54 -5.57
CA LEU A 62 -9.50 5.38 -5.95
C LEU A 62 -10.47 6.03 -4.96
N ARG A 63 -10.06 6.14 -3.68
CA ARG A 63 -10.87 6.70 -2.60
C ARG A 63 -10.95 8.22 -2.66
N TYR A 64 -9.83 8.88 -2.97
CA TYR A 64 -9.73 10.34 -2.96
C TYR A 64 -9.52 10.91 -4.37
N SER A 65 -9.69 12.22 -4.50
CA SER A 65 -9.59 12.92 -5.77
C SER A 65 -8.22 12.75 -6.44
N LEU A 66 -8.19 12.88 -7.76
CA LEU A 66 -6.97 12.80 -8.57
C LEU A 66 -5.95 13.91 -8.25
N SER A 67 -6.41 15.05 -7.75
CA SER A 67 -5.55 16.17 -7.35
C SER A 67 -4.76 15.89 -6.09
N GLU A 68 -5.26 15.01 -5.22
CA GLU A 68 -4.70 14.80 -3.88
C GLU A 68 -3.93 13.48 -3.80
N SER A 69 -4.37 12.47 -4.53
CA SER A 69 -3.78 11.14 -4.48
C SER A 69 -2.47 11.05 -5.26
N ARG A 70 -1.43 10.52 -4.63
CA ARG A 70 -0.19 10.18 -5.33
C ARG A 70 -0.42 8.98 -6.27
N THR A 71 0.38 8.90 -7.33
CA THR A 71 0.37 7.71 -8.19
C THR A 71 1.02 6.51 -7.49
N SER A 72 0.34 5.38 -7.42
CA SER A 72 0.92 4.09 -7.02
C SER A 72 1.43 3.31 -8.24
N ARG A 73 2.55 2.59 -8.07
CA ARG A 73 3.10 1.71 -9.11
C ARG A 73 2.39 0.36 -9.15
N ASP A 74 2.15 -0.18 -7.95
CA ASP A 74 1.60 -1.49 -7.69
C ASP A 74 0.12 -1.35 -7.28
N VAL A 75 -0.67 -2.36 -7.65
CA VAL A 75 -2.02 -2.56 -7.15
C VAL A 75 -1.98 -3.70 -6.15
N ASP A 76 -2.25 -3.36 -4.90
CA ASP A 76 -2.21 -4.30 -3.78
C ASP A 76 -3.62 -4.81 -3.50
N SER A 77 -3.77 -6.12 -3.40
CA SER A 77 -5.00 -6.81 -3.05
C SER A 77 -4.75 -7.75 -1.87
N VAL A 78 -5.81 -7.98 -1.11
CA VAL A 78 -5.85 -9.04 -0.10
C VAL A 78 -6.93 -10.04 -0.50
N TYR A 79 -6.75 -11.32 -0.16
CA TYR A 79 -7.74 -12.37 -0.38
C TYR A 79 -7.94 -13.26 0.85
N ALA A 80 -9.18 -13.67 1.07
CA ALA A 80 -9.52 -14.69 2.07
C ALA A 80 -9.47 -16.10 1.47
N GLY A 81 -8.95 -17.07 2.22
CA GLY A 81 -8.84 -18.47 1.78
C GLY A 81 -7.52 -18.77 1.07
N SER A 82 -7.50 -19.79 0.19
CA SER A 82 -6.26 -20.25 -0.43
C SER A 82 -5.83 -19.43 -1.65
N LYS A 83 -4.51 -19.31 -1.84
CA LYS A 83 -3.87 -18.65 -2.99
C LYS A 83 -4.34 -19.27 -4.30
N GLU A 84 -4.38 -20.59 -4.37
CA GLU A 84 -4.73 -21.35 -5.57
C GLU A 84 -6.17 -21.04 -6.01
N ARG A 85 -7.11 -21.01 -5.05
CA ARG A 85 -8.50 -20.68 -5.32
C ARG A 85 -8.64 -19.24 -5.77
N PHE A 86 -7.98 -18.31 -5.08
CA PHE A 86 -7.97 -16.90 -5.46
C PHE A 86 -7.51 -16.70 -6.91
N PHE A 87 -6.37 -17.27 -7.30
CA PHE A 87 -5.87 -17.12 -8.67
C PHE A 87 -6.70 -17.86 -9.71
N ALA A 88 -7.32 -19.00 -9.36
CA ALA A 88 -8.28 -19.67 -10.25
C ALA A 88 -9.51 -18.80 -10.53
N ASP A 89 -10.11 -18.24 -9.47
CA ASP A 89 -11.28 -17.36 -9.57
C ASP A 89 -10.93 -16.05 -10.28
N LEU A 90 -9.74 -15.47 -10.03
CA LEU A 90 -9.26 -14.28 -10.71
C LEU A 90 -9.08 -14.52 -12.21
N LYS A 91 -8.44 -15.62 -12.61
CA LYS A 91 -8.29 -15.99 -14.04
C LYS A 91 -9.64 -16.15 -14.72
N LYS A 92 -10.60 -16.79 -14.05
CA LYS A 92 -11.97 -16.94 -14.56
C LYS A 92 -12.63 -15.59 -14.78
N ARG A 93 -12.60 -14.68 -13.79
CA ARG A 93 -13.19 -13.34 -13.89
C ARG A 93 -12.52 -12.45 -14.93
N LEU A 94 -11.20 -12.53 -15.07
CA LEU A 94 -10.48 -11.80 -16.12
C LEU A 94 -10.86 -12.31 -17.52
N ALA A 95 -11.13 -13.61 -17.69
CA ALA A 95 -11.58 -14.18 -18.94
C ALA A 95 -13.06 -13.84 -19.26
N GLU A 96 -13.93 -13.86 -18.25
CA GLU A 96 -15.33 -13.41 -18.35
C GLU A 96 -15.41 -11.92 -18.69
N GLY A 97 -14.54 -11.13 -18.07
CA GLY A 97 -14.39 -9.71 -18.33
C GLY A 97 -15.46 -8.83 -17.68
N TRP A 98 -15.36 -7.54 -17.95
CA TRP A 98 -16.30 -6.52 -17.50
C TRP A 98 -16.43 -5.43 -18.56
N GLU A 99 -17.64 -5.15 -19.06
CA GLU A 99 -17.92 -4.05 -20.01
C GLU A 99 -16.97 -3.98 -21.23
N GLY A 100 -16.59 -5.15 -21.77
CA GLY A 100 -15.67 -5.27 -22.91
C GLY A 100 -14.17 -5.27 -22.55
N PHE A 101 -13.84 -5.11 -21.26
CA PHE A 101 -12.52 -5.40 -20.71
C PHE A 101 -12.38 -6.90 -20.41
N THR A 102 -11.19 -7.44 -20.64
CA THR A 102 -10.77 -8.80 -20.27
C THR A 102 -9.33 -8.74 -19.78
N GLY A 103 -8.78 -9.83 -19.26
CA GLY A 103 -7.38 -9.85 -18.88
C GLY A 103 -6.75 -11.22 -18.76
N GLU A 104 -5.46 -11.22 -18.48
CA GLU A 104 -4.66 -12.41 -18.23
C GLU A 104 -3.67 -12.14 -17.10
N VAL A 105 -3.41 -13.17 -16.29
CA VAL A 105 -2.37 -13.15 -15.27
C VAL A 105 -1.11 -13.78 -15.84
N SER A 106 0.02 -13.09 -15.76
CA SER A 106 1.34 -13.63 -16.04
C SER A 106 2.24 -13.53 -14.81
N HIS A 107 3.18 -14.46 -14.66
CA HIS A 107 4.21 -14.39 -13.64
C HIS A 107 5.53 -14.09 -14.35
N GLU A 108 6.24 -13.06 -13.92
CA GLU A 108 7.55 -12.71 -14.49
C GLU A 108 8.58 -12.66 -13.37
N GLU A 109 9.75 -13.27 -13.57
CA GLU A 109 10.85 -13.18 -12.61
C GLU A 109 11.34 -11.72 -12.51
N ARG A 110 11.35 -11.17 -11.27
CA ARG A 110 12.06 -9.91 -11.01
C ARG A 110 13.56 -10.20 -11.08
N ARG A 111 14.28 -9.54 -12.00
CA ARG A 111 15.75 -9.62 -12.12
C ARG A 111 16.51 -9.23 -10.85
N THR A 112 15.86 -8.62 -9.87
CA THR A 112 16.46 -8.23 -8.60
C THR A 112 15.39 -8.28 -7.52
N VAL A 113 15.47 -9.29 -6.67
CA VAL A 113 14.61 -9.47 -5.50
C VAL A 113 15.46 -9.09 -4.27
N PRO A 114 15.05 -8.13 -3.43
CA PRO A 114 15.72 -7.89 -2.15
C PRO A 114 15.77 -9.20 -1.34
N LYS A 115 16.92 -9.51 -0.72
CA LYS A 115 17.07 -10.72 0.10
C LYS A 115 15.94 -10.78 1.14
N GLY A 116 15.26 -11.92 1.21
CA GLY A 116 14.20 -12.18 2.21
C GLY A 116 12.76 -11.88 1.77
N ILE A 117 12.53 -11.39 0.53
CA ILE A 117 11.18 -11.12 0.02
C ILE A 117 10.84 -12.15 -1.06
N ASP A 118 10.05 -13.16 -0.74
CA ASP A 118 9.54 -14.11 -1.73
C ASP A 118 8.15 -13.66 -2.21
N LEU A 119 8.15 -12.70 -3.15
CA LEU A 119 6.93 -12.25 -3.82
C LEU A 119 7.05 -12.64 -5.30
N GLU A 120 6.25 -13.62 -5.72
CA GLU A 120 6.06 -13.93 -7.13
C GLU A 120 5.37 -12.73 -7.80
N PRO A 121 6.07 -11.96 -8.65
CA PRO A 121 5.51 -10.77 -9.25
C PRO A 121 4.43 -11.21 -10.24
N SER A 122 3.18 -10.99 -9.86
CA SER A 122 2.05 -11.20 -10.74
C SER A 122 1.84 -9.93 -11.55
N PHE A 123 1.71 -10.09 -12.87
CA PHE A 123 1.29 -9.02 -13.74
C PHE A 123 -0.08 -9.34 -14.31
N ILE A 124 -0.93 -8.32 -14.37
CA ILE A 124 -2.21 -8.43 -15.05
C ILE A 124 -2.15 -7.59 -16.32
N THR A 125 -2.26 -8.23 -17.47
CA THR A 125 -2.52 -7.49 -18.72
C THR A 125 -4.03 -7.38 -18.90
N ILE A 126 -4.51 -6.15 -19.09
CA ILE A 126 -5.89 -5.84 -19.43
C ILE A 126 -5.99 -5.57 -20.92
N TYR A 127 -7.02 -6.14 -21.54
CA TYR A 127 -7.43 -5.91 -22.91
C TYR A 127 -8.79 -5.23 -22.94
N TYR A 128 -9.02 -4.34 -23.90
CA TYR A 128 -10.33 -3.76 -24.18
C TYR A 128 -10.72 -4.08 -25.61
N ARG A 129 -11.84 -4.80 -25.80
CA ARG A 129 -12.33 -5.25 -27.12
C ARG A 129 -11.21 -5.88 -27.96
N LYS A 130 -10.46 -6.82 -27.37
CA LYS A 130 -9.30 -7.55 -27.94
C LYS A 130 -8.01 -6.73 -28.14
N GLY A 131 -8.04 -5.41 -27.97
CA GLY A 131 -6.84 -4.57 -28.01
C GLY A 131 -6.15 -4.49 -26.65
N ARG A 132 -4.82 -4.63 -26.60
CA ARG A 132 -4.06 -4.49 -25.34
C ARG A 132 -4.21 -3.06 -24.78
N PHE A 133 -4.69 -2.94 -23.55
CA PHE A 133 -4.98 -1.67 -22.90
C PHE A 133 -3.91 -1.29 -21.86
N ALA A 134 -3.64 -2.16 -20.88
CA ALA A 134 -2.74 -1.85 -19.78
C ALA A 134 -2.04 -3.09 -19.24
N LYS A 135 -0.91 -2.89 -18.54
CA LYS A 135 -0.24 -3.90 -17.73
C LYS A 135 -0.08 -3.37 -16.30
N ILE A 136 -0.50 -4.17 -15.34
CA ILE A 136 -0.54 -3.83 -13.91
C ILE A 136 0.46 -4.72 -13.19
N SER A 137 1.30 -4.12 -12.35
CA SER A 137 2.04 -4.84 -11.31
C SER A 137 1.06 -5.12 -10.18
N PHE A 138 0.76 -6.39 -9.95
CA PHE A 138 -0.30 -6.84 -9.06
C PHE A 138 0.29 -7.66 -7.93
N GLU A 139 -0.01 -7.27 -6.69
CA GLU A 139 0.40 -7.99 -5.50
C GLU A 139 -0.86 -8.45 -4.76
N ALA A 140 -0.90 -9.74 -4.41
CA ALA A 140 -2.01 -10.33 -3.69
C ALA A 140 -1.49 -11.09 -2.48
N THR A 141 -1.95 -10.69 -1.29
CA THR A 141 -1.55 -11.30 -0.01
C THR A 141 -2.74 -11.97 0.67
N PRO A 142 -2.54 -13.05 1.43
CA PRO A 142 -3.63 -13.63 2.22
C PRO A 142 -4.09 -12.64 3.30
N ASP A 143 -5.37 -12.70 3.67
CA ASP A 143 -5.93 -11.95 4.80
C ASP A 143 -5.49 -12.58 6.13
N VAL A 144 -4.27 -12.27 6.55
CA VAL A 144 -3.71 -12.78 7.82
C VAL A 144 -4.31 -12.04 9.01
N ASP A 145 -4.67 -10.77 8.82
CA ASP A 145 -5.13 -9.87 9.89
C ASP A 145 -6.64 -10.01 10.16
N GLY A 146 -7.34 -10.86 9.40
CA GLY A 146 -8.78 -11.07 9.53
C GLY A 146 -9.60 -9.82 9.21
N HIS A 147 -9.10 -8.98 8.31
CA HIS A 147 -9.73 -7.72 7.92
C HIS A 147 -10.94 -7.91 6.98
N GLY A 148 -11.33 -9.15 6.65
CA GLY A 148 -12.51 -9.43 5.84
C GLY A 148 -13.77 -8.67 6.25
N ASP A 149 -13.98 -8.45 7.55
CA ASP A 149 -15.13 -7.68 8.06
C ASP A 149 -14.89 -6.15 8.04
N ALA A 150 -13.63 -5.72 8.01
CA ALA A 150 -13.20 -4.33 7.93
C ALA A 150 -12.98 -3.91 6.46
N THR A 151 -14.04 -4.03 5.65
CA THR A 151 -14.01 -3.61 4.23
C THR A 151 -15.21 -2.77 3.86
N GLU A 152 -15.03 -1.88 2.89
CA GLU A 152 -16.07 -0.97 2.42
C GLU A 152 -16.06 -0.85 0.90
N HIS A 153 -17.21 -0.52 0.32
CA HIS A 153 -17.33 -0.22 -1.11
C HIS A 153 -17.30 1.30 -1.30
N VAL A 154 -16.17 1.82 -1.76
CA VAL A 154 -15.90 3.26 -1.78
C VAL A 154 -15.14 3.65 -3.03
N MET A 155 -15.43 4.84 -3.55
CA MET A 155 -14.74 5.41 -4.72
C MET A 155 -15.06 6.89 -4.82
N ASP A 156 -14.08 7.70 -5.17
CA ASP A 156 -14.25 9.11 -5.52
C ASP A 156 -15.34 9.28 -6.60
N ASP A 157 -16.29 10.18 -6.34
CA ASP A 157 -17.42 10.43 -7.25
C ASP A 157 -16.95 11.08 -8.56
N GLY A 158 -15.84 11.83 -8.54
CA GLY A 158 -15.21 12.36 -9.75
C GLY A 158 -14.74 11.25 -10.68
N MET A 159 -13.99 10.27 -10.15
CA MET A 159 -13.57 9.10 -10.92
C MET A 159 -14.78 8.29 -11.41
N ARG A 160 -15.82 8.10 -10.59
CA ARG A 160 -17.05 7.39 -11.01
C ARG A 160 -17.72 8.11 -12.19
N SER A 161 -17.86 9.43 -12.09
CA SER A 161 -18.43 10.28 -13.14
C SER A 161 -17.63 10.20 -14.44
N MET A 162 -16.31 10.05 -14.38
CA MET A 162 -15.47 9.86 -15.57
C MET A 162 -15.76 8.53 -16.30
N PHE A 163 -16.04 7.46 -15.56
CA PHE A 163 -16.46 6.18 -16.16
C PHE A 163 -17.86 6.30 -16.78
N GLU A 164 -18.80 6.93 -16.09
CA GLU A 164 -20.17 7.14 -16.59
C GLU A 164 -20.19 7.97 -17.88
N ARG A 165 -19.38 9.03 -17.95
CA ARG A 165 -19.17 9.85 -19.17
C ARG A 165 -18.61 9.07 -20.36
N MET A 166 -17.98 7.91 -20.12
CA MET A 166 -17.53 6.99 -21.16
C MET A 166 -18.52 5.85 -21.43
N GLY A 167 -19.69 5.86 -20.80
CA GLY A 167 -20.72 4.84 -20.94
C GLY A 167 -20.49 3.59 -20.10
N PHE A 168 -19.64 3.64 -19.07
CA PHE A 168 -19.37 2.51 -18.18
C PHE A 168 -20.11 2.63 -16.84
N GLY A 169 -20.84 1.58 -16.46
CA GLY A 169 -21.50 1.47 -15.15
C GLY A 169 -20.55 1.00 -14.06
N MET A 170 -19.76 1.90 -13.48
CA MET A 170 -18.76 1.58 -12.47
C MET A 170 -19.37 1.38 -11.08
N ARG A 171 -19.13 0.22 -10.46
CA ARG A 171 -19.46 -0.01 -9.04
C ARG A 171 -18.29 0.40 -8.16
N PRO A 172 -18.50 1.07 -7.01
CA PRO A 172 -17.43 1.32 -6.05
C PRO A 172 -16.76 0.00 -5.66
N PRO A 173 -15.43 -0.13 -5.78
CA PRO A 173 -14.76 -1.38 -5.48
C PRO A 173 -14.63 -1.58 -3.97
N ARG A 174 -14.52 -2.86 -3.58
CA ARG A 174 -14.29 -3.25 -2.19
C ARG A 174 -12.84 -2.95 -1.80
N MET A 175 -12.65 -2.18 -0.74
CA MET A 175 -11.35 -1.78 -0.20
C MET A 175 -11.25 -2.08 1.28
N LEU A 176 -10.01 -2.20 1.77
CA LEU A 176 -9.71 -2.20 3.19
C LEU A 176 -10.23 -0.89 3.82
N ASP A 177 -10.86 -1.01 4.98
CA ASP A 177 -11.31 0.10 5.82
C ASP A 177 -10.17 1.11 6.07
N ILE A 178 -10.55 2.38 6.21
CA ILE A 178 -9.57 3.47 6.26
C ILE A 178 -8.75 3.50 7.56
N ASP A 179 -9.29 3.07 8.70
CA ASP A 179 -8.54 2.97 9.96
C ASP A 179 -7.54 1.81 9.90
N ALA A 180 -7.93 0.70 9.29
CA ALA A 180 -7.01 -0.41 9.02
C ALA A 180 -5.90 -0.02 8.03
N GLN A 181 -6.22 0.73 6.96
CA GLN A 181 -5.20 1.26 6.06
C GLN A 181 -4.26 2.24 6.76
N LEU A 182 -4.78 3.08 7.67
CA LEU A 182 -3.97 4.00 8.47
C LEU A 182 -3.01 3.24 9.38
N ALA A 183 -3.47 2.17 10.04
CA ALA A 183 -2.62 1.28 10.83
C ALA A 183 -1.48 0.67 10.00
N GLU A 184 -1.74 0.18 8.79
CA GLU A 184 -0.68 -0.32 7.89
C GLU A 184 0.36 0.76 7.54
N LYS A 185 -0.05 2.03 7.41
CA LYS A 185 0.88 3.14 7.16
C LYS A 185 1.68 3.51 8.41
N LEU A 186 1.08 3.47 9.59
CA LEU A 186 1.79 3.68 10.87
C LEU A 186 2.80 2.56 11.14
N ASN A 187 2.46 1.30 10.87
CA ASN A 187 3.41 0.19 10.91
C ASN A 187 4.53 0.38 9.88
N GLY A 188 4.18 0.76 8.65
CA GLY A 188 5.17 1.03 7.60
C GLY A 188 6.17 2.14 7.96
N VAL A 189 5.68 3.30 8.40
CA VAL A 189 6.53 4.46 8.68
C VAL A 189 7.49 4.23 9.84
N THR A 190 7.14 3.33 10.77
CA THR A 190 7.97 2.95 11.94
C THR A 190 8.89 1.76 11.69
N ASN A 191 8.95 1.23 10.46
CA ASN A 191 9.74 0.03 10.17
C ASN A 191 11.23 0.21 10.55
N PRO A 192 11.81 -0.70 11.36
CA PRO A 192 13.17 -0.56 11.90
C PRO A 192 14.28 -0.74 10.85
N ASP A 193 13.99 -1.44 9.76
CA ASP A 193 14.99 -1.80 8.76
C ASP A 193 15.12 -0.77 7.62
N TYR A 194 14.04 -0.05 7.30
CA TYR A 194 14.05 0.91 6.21
C TYR A 194 13.07 2.07 6.38
N VAL A 195 13.37 3.19 5.72
CA VAL A 195 12.58 4.43 5.77
C VAL A 195 11.46 4.38 4.73
N ARG A 196 10.22 4.71 5.16
CA ARG A 196 9.04 4.76 4.29
C ARG A 196 8.37 6.13 4.23
N GLY A 197 9.09 7.16 3.76
CA GLY A 197 8.55 8.54 3.63
C GLY A 197 7.32 8.71 2.74
N ARG A 198 7.00 7.75 1.86
CA ARG A 198 5.73 7.75 1.12
C ARG A 198 4.51 7.53 2.04
N ASP A 199 4.69 6.82 3.14
CA ASP A 199 3.60 6.53 4.08
C ASP A 199 3.24 7.79 4.88
N LEU A 200 4.18 8.73 5.11
CA LEU A 200 3.86 10.06 5.67
C LEU A 200 2.86 10.83 4.79
N ARG A 201 3.01 10.75 3.46
CA ARG A 201 2.06 11.38 2.53
C ARG A 201 0.70 10.69 2.59
N ASP A 202 0.69 9.36 2.63
CA ASP A 202 -0.56 8.59 2.71
C ASP A 202 -1.29 8.90 4.03
N ILE A 203 -0.58 9.02 5.15
CA ILE A 203 -1.13 9.43 6.46
C ILE A 203 -1.70 10.85 6.39
N GLU A 204 -0.94 11.82 5.86
CA GLU A 204 -1.40 13.20 5.68
C GLU A 204 -2.69 13.26 4.85
N LEU A 205 -2.77 12.50 3.76
CA LEU A 205 -3.96 12.42 2.91
C LEU A 205 -5.15 11.78 3.62
N ILE A 206 -4.93 10.69 4.37
CA ILE A 206 -6.01 10.05 5.14
C ILE A 206 -6.56 11.05 6.16
N MET A 207 -5.67 11.70 6.92
CA MET A 207 -6.05 12.60 8.01
C MET A 207 -6.68 13.92 7.54
N SER A 208 -6.51 14.31 6.27
CA SER A 208 -7.22 15.47 5.72
C SER A 208 -8.70 15.17 5.42
N HIS A 209 -9.10 13.90 5.35
CA HIS A 209 -10.45 13.46 4.98
C HIS A 209 -11.12 12.56 6.03
N HIS A 210 -10.37 12.06 7.00
CA HIS A 210 -10.83 11.07 7.97
C HIS A 210 -10.46 11.47 9.39
N THR A 211 -11.37 11.22 10.32
CA THR A 211 -11.12 11.31 11.76
C THR A 211 -11.07 9.88 12.30
N PRO A 212 -9.91 9.40 12.78
CA PRO A 212 -9.75 8.01 13.15
C PRO A 212 -10.53 7.64 14.40
N ASP A 213 -11.11 6.44 14.37
CA ASP A 213 -11.58 5.75 15.58
C ASP A 213 -10.34 5.19 16.29
N LEU A 214 -9.93 5.83 17.40
CA LEU A 214 -8.68 5.49 18.08
C LEU A 214 -8.69 4.10 18.72
N GLU A 215 -9.86 3.58 19.10
CA GLU A 215 -9.98 2.23 19.63
C GLU A 215 -9.74 1.20 18.52
N LYS A 216 -10.43 1.36 17.38
CA LYS A 216 -10.20 0.51 16.20
C LYS A 216 -8.79 0.62 15.68
N LEU A 217 -8.24 1.83 15.60
CA LEU A 217 -6.88 2.06 15.12
C LEU A 217 -5.85 1.31 15.96
N ARG A 218 -5.98 1.31 17.31
CA ARG A 218 -5.12 0.51 18.19
C ARG A 218 -5.23 -0.98 17.90
N ILE A 219 -6.45 -1.51 17.73
CA ILE A 219 -6.70 -2.91 17.39
C ILE A 219 -6.02 -3.27 16.06
N HIS A 220 -6.20 -2.44 15.02
CA HIS A 220 -5.58 -2.67 13.72
C HIS A 220 -4.05 -2.55 13.76
N VAL A 221 -3.50 -1.63 14.55
CA VAL A 221 -2.05 -1.57 14.78
C VAL A 221 -1.56 -2.86 15.41
N ARG A 222 -2.20 -3.35 16.48
CA ARG A 222 -1.81 -4.63 17.10
C ARG A 222 -1.88 -5.80 16.13
N ALA A 223 -2.89 -5.85 15.26
CA ALA A 223 -2.95 -6.85 14.18
C ALA A 223 -1.75 -6.73 13.23
N SER A 224 -1.43 -5.53 12.77
CA SER A 224 -0.32 -5.28 11.84
C SER A 224 1.08 -5.59 12.41
N GLU A 225 1.24 -5.56 13.73
CA GLU A 225 2.47 -5.97 14.42
C GLU A 225 2.56 -7.50 14.52
N ARG A 226 1.44 -8.18 14.76
CA ARG A 226 1.36 -9.62 15.04
C ARG A 226 1.24 -10.43 13.76
N ARG A 227 2.22 -10.24 12.87
CA ARG A 227 2.35 -10.97 11.62
C ARG A 227 3.79 -11.42 11.41
N THR A 228 4.00 -12.31 10.45
CA THR A 228 5.35 -12.68 10.01
C THR A 228 6.12 -11.44 9.54
N ASN A 229 7.34 -11.25 10.06
CA ASN A 229 8.15 -10.04 9.86
C ASN A 229 7.45 -8.75 10.32
N GLY A 230 6.60 -8.84 11.34
CA GLY A 230 6.06 -7.69 12.05
C GLY A 230 7.07 -7.12 13.04
N HIS A 231 6.76 -5.95 13.59
CA HIS A 231 7.56 -5.25 14.59
C HIS A 231 6.62 -4.39 15.42
N GLU A 232 7.00 -4.07 16.66
CA GLU A 232 6.24 -3.16 17.51
C GLU A 232 6.23 -1.74 16.93
N VAL A 233 5.04 -1.14 16.86
CA VAL A 233 4.86 0.24 16.42
C VAL A 233 5.13 1.18 17.58
N HIS A 234 6.16 2.01 17.42
CA HIS A 234 6.57 3.03 18.39
C HIS A 234 6.65 4.42 17.78
N VAL A 235 6.61 5.44 18.63
CA VAL A 235 7.01 6.80 18.23
C VAL A 235 8.43 6.76 17.65
N ILE A 236 8.65 7.47 16.54
CA ILE A 236 9.93 7.47 15.83
C ILE A 236 10.95 8.30 16.63
N THR A 237 11.88 7.63 17.30
CA THR A 237 12.93 8.28 18.13
C THR A 237 14.33 8.11 17.55
N GLU A 238 14.58 7.04 16.79
CA GLU A 238 15.91 6.69 16.29
C GLU A 238 16.28 7.36 14.95
N ARG A 239 15.30 7.96 14.27
CA ARG A 239 15.45 8.57 12.95
C ARG A 239 14.96 10.00 12.91
N GLY A 240 15.60 10.81 12.09
CA GLY A 240 15.19 12.20 11.85
C GLY A 240 14.15 12.33 10.74
N MET A 241 13.29 13.36 10.85
CA MET A 241 12.32 13.75 9.81
C MET A 241 12.97 13.89 8.42
N SER A 242 14.19 14.41 8.33
CA SER A 242 14.92 14.62 7.07
C SER A 242 15.19 13.33 6.29
N GLU A 243 15.26 12.18 6.95
CA GLU A 243 15.46 10.89 6.29
C GLU A 243 14.26 10.49 5.42
N TYR A 244 13.06 10.97 5.77
CA TYR A 244 11.81 10.68 5.07
C TYR A 244 11.54 11.64 3.90
N GLU A 245 12.20 12.81 3.89
CA GLU A 245 11.91 13.91 2.97
C GLU A 245 11.93 13.48 1.50
N ASN A 246 13.00 12.80 1.07
CA ASN A 246 13.16 12.44 -0.33
C ASN A 246 12.05 11.55 -0.88
N ALA A 247 11.50 10.66 -0.04
CA ALA A 247 10.40 9.78 -0.44
C ALA A 247 9.05 10.49 -0.32
N TYR A 248 8.86 11.31 0.72
CA TYR A 248 7.67 12.16 0.91
C TYR A 248 7.49 13.16 -0.24
N ARG A 249 8.53 13.90 -0.62
CA ARG A 249 8.52 14.84 -1.76
C ARG A 249 8.21 14.15 -3.08
N ARG A 250 8.81 12.97 -3.32
CA ARG A 250 8.51 12.14 -4.51
C ARG A 250 7.07 11.63 -4.54
N ALA A 251 6.46 11.49 -3.36
CA ALA A 251 5.05 11.18 -3.19
C ALA A 251 4.15 12.44 -3.28
N THR A 252 4.66 13.57 -3.78
CA THR A 252 3.97 14.86 -3.92
C THR A 252 3.58 15.51 -2.59
N GLY A 253 4.32 15.22 -1.52
CA GLY A 253 4.19 15.91 -0.24
C GLY A 253 4.77 17.32 -0.27
N GLU A 254 4.04 18.28 0.30
CA GLU A 254 4.40 19.70 0.28
C GLU A 254 4.88 20.23 1.64
N ASN A 255 4.37 19.68 2.74
CA ASN A 255 4.62 20.16 4.10
C ASN A 255 5.06 19.01 5.01
N LEU A 256 6.36 18.68 4.94
CA LEU A 256 6.93 17.55 5.68
C LEU A 256 6.77 17.73 7.19
N GLU A 257 6.94 18.94 7.71
CA GLU A 257 6.79 19.23 9.14
C GLU A 257 5.37 18.97 9.63
N ALA A 258 4.35 19.34 8.85
CA ALA A 258 2.96 19.07 9.20
C ALA A 258 2.64 17.56 9.13
N ALA A 259 3.04 16.88 8.06
CA ALA A 259 2.85 15.44 7.92
C ALA A 259 3.55 14.65 9.04
N TRP A 260 4.76 15.07 9.42
CA TRP A 260 5.52 14.49 10.52
C TRP A 260 4.79 14.66 11.85
N ARG A 261 4.37 15.89 12.20
CA ARG A 261 3.65 16.15 13.46
C ARG A 261 2.34 15.38 13.59
N ILE A 262 1.57 15.28 12.51
CA ILE A 262 0.33 14.49 12.50
C ILE A 262 0.66 13.00 12.71
N THR A 263 1.73 12.52 12.08
CA THR A 263 2.18 11.13 12.24
C THR A 263 2.65 10.84 13.66
N GLU A 264 3.47 11.71 14.27
CA GLU A 264 3.90 11.57 15.66
C GLU A 264 2.72 11.56 16.62
N ALA A 265 1.76 12.48 16.44
CA ALA A 265 0.55 12.53 17.25
C ALA A 265 -0.26 11.23 17.14
N LEU A 266 -0.40 10.66 15.93
CA LEU A 266 -1.05 9.35 15.75
C LEU A 266 -0.26 8.21 16.41
N LEU A 267 1.08 8.23 16.31
CA LEU A 267 1.93 7.22 16.95
C LEU A 267 1.80 7.23 18.47
N GLU A 268 1.75 8.42 19.10
CA GLU A 268 1.47 8.52 20.54
C GLU A 268 0.12 7.89 20.92
N GLN A 269 -0.85 7.86 20.01
CA GLN A 269 -2.17 7.26 20.26
C GLN A 269 -2.21 5.73 20.11
N VAL A 270 -1.18 5.10 19.54
CA VAL A 270 -1.15 3.64 19.28
C VAL A 270 0.06 2.92 19.87
N ASP A 271 1.10 3.68 20.24
CA ASP A 271 2.28 3.16 20.94
C ASP A 271 1.92 2.83 22.39
N CYS A 272 2.14 1.58 22.78
CA CYS A 272 1.83 1.11 24.13
C CYS A 272 2.68 1.81 25.20
N ASN A 273 3.84 2.35 24.85
CA ASN A 273 4.69 3.12 25.76
C ASN A 273 4.14 4.52 26.09
N HIS A 274 3.12 4.97 25.35
CA HIS A 274 2.50 6.30 25.49
C HIS A 274 1.03 6.19 25.95
N ALA A 275 0.63 5.06 26.52
CA ALA A 275 -0.76 4.76 26.87
C ALA A 275 -1.37 5.73 27.90
N GLU A 276 -0.55 6.41 28.70
CA GLU A 276 -1.00 7.47 29.60
C GLU A 276 -1.53 8.72 28.87
N ARG A 277 -1.23 8.86 27.58
CA ARG A 277 -1.66 9.96 26.69
C ARG A 277 -2.72 9.54 25.68
N TRP A 278 -3.17 8.28 25.73
CA TRP A 278 -4.22 7.80 24.85
C TRP A 278 -5.53 8.54 25.09
N LEU A 279 -6.11 9.03 23.99
CA LEU A 279 -7.39 9.69 23.94
C LEU A 279 -8.49 8.68 23.60
N ASP A 280 -9.72 8.99 24.00
CA ASP A 280 -10.92 8.25 23.59
C ASP A 280 -11.30 8.60 22.15
N GLN A 281 -11.16 9.89 21.79
CA GLN A 281 -11.49 10.41 20.46
C GLN A 281 -10.37 11.31 19.95
N TRP A 282 -10.13 11.27 18.65
CA TRP A 282 -9.15 12.14 18.02
C TRP A 282 -9.55 13.62 18.17
N GLY A 283 -8.60 14.46 18.59
CA GLY A 283 -8.83 15.89 18.78
C GLY A 283 -9.58 16.26 20.07
N ASP A 284 -9.78 15.33 21.00
CA ASP A 284 -10.41 15.63 22.29
C ASP A 284 -9.60 16.68 23.06
N ALA A 285 -10.21 17.84 23.27
CA ALA A 285 -9.60 18.95 24.01
C ALA A 285 -9.51 18.66 25.53
N TYR A 286 -10.34 17.75 26.04
CA TYR A 286 -10.44 17.41 27.46
C TYR A 286 -10.50 15.89 27.67
N PRO A 287 -9.39 15.18 27.39
CA PRO A 287 -9.38 13.73 27.45
C PRO A 287 -9.69 13.21 28.84
N LYS A 288 -10.59 12.22 28.88
CA LYS A 288 -10.80 11.43 30.09
C LYS A 288 -9.54 10.59 30.32
N ARG A 289 -8.91 10.78 31.48
CA ARG A 289 -7.77 9.96 31.89
C ARG A 289 -8.27 8.62 32.39
N HIS A 290 -8.08 7.57 31.60
CA HIS A 290 -8.35 6.20 32.02
C HIS A 290 -7.09 5.59 32.60
N LYS A 291 -7.10 5.30 33.92
CA LYS A 291 -6.00 4.57 34.57
C LYS A 291 -5.80 3.17 33.98
N ASP A 292 -6.83 2.64 33.32
CA ASP A 292 -6.81 1.31 32.74
C ASP A 292 -6.04 1.26 31.41
N TRP A 293 -5.81 2.39 30.71
CA TRP A 293 -5.07 2.38 29.45
C TRP A 293 -3.65 1.85 29.59
N THR A 294 -2.91 2.29 30.61
CA THR A 294 -1.57 1.78 30.87
C THR A 294 -1.58 0.27 31.09
N ARG A 295 -2.54 -0.25 31.87
CA ARG A 295 -2.66 -1.69 32.12
C ARG A 295 -3.03 -2.47 30.86
N ILE A 296 -3.92 -1.95 30.04
CA ILE A 296 -4.32 -2.55 28.76
C ILE A 296 -3.12 -2.59 27.81
N ALA A 297 -2.41 -1.47 27.67
CA ALA A 297 -1.23 -1.35 26.82
C ALA A 297 -0.09 -2.28 27.25
N GLU A 298 0.20 -2.38 28.55
CA GLU A 298 1.19 -3.32 29.09
C GLU A 298 0.86 -4.77 28.69
N ARG A 299 -0.42 -5.14 28.76
CA ARG A 299 -0.88 -6.47 28.35
C ARG A 299 -0.75 -6.67 26.84
N GLU A 300 -1.18 -5.71 26.03
CA GLU A 300 -1.08 -5.81 24.58
C GLU A 300 0.38 -5.88 24.10
N ALA A 301 1.28 -5.08 24.70
CA ALA A 301 2.71 -5.13 24.42
C ALA A 301 3.34 -6.46 24.83
N ALA A 302 2.91 -7.06 25.95
CA ALA A 302 3.35 -8.40 26.33
C ALA A 302 2.89 -9.46 25.31
N ILE A 303 1.63 -9.41 24.87
CA ILE A 303 1.10 -10.33 23.85
C ILE A 303 1.85 -10.18 22.52
N THR A 304 2.08 -8.93 22.07
CA THR A 304 2.83 -8.67 20.83
C THR A 304 4.25 -9.22 20.92
N ARG A 305 4.98 -8.95 22.01
CA ARG A 305 6.36 -9.45 22.18
C ARG A 305 6.42 -10.98 22.20
N THR A 306 5.52 -11.64 22.94
CA THR A 306 5.45 -13.12 22.92
C THR A 306 5.19 -13.65 21.50
N PHE A 307 4.27 -13.03 20.76
CA PHE A 307 4.02 -13.42 19.37
C PHE A 307 5.28 -13.28 18.50
N LEU A 308 5.99 -12.15 18.60
CA LEU A 308 7.19 -11.88 17.82
C LEU A 308 8.32 -12.85 18.19
N ASP A 309 8.57 -13.08 19.48
CA ASP A 309 9.57 -14.03 19.97
C ASP A 309 9.33 -15.46 19.46
N ASP A 310 8.06 -15.91 19.46
CA ASP A 310 7.67 -17.24 18.98
C ASP A 310 7.90 -17.38 17.45
N HIS A 311 7.73 -16.30 16.69
CA HIS A 311 7.89 -16.30 15.23
C HIS A 311 9.32 -16.01 14.75
N ASP A 312 10.13 -15.31 15.55
CA ASP A 312 11.57 -15.18 15.31
C ASP A 312 12.33 -16.47 15.68
N SER A 313 11.77 -17.27 16.61
CA SER A 313 12.33 -18.56 17.04
C SER A 313 11.93 -19.74 16.16
N ALA A 314 10.94 -19.58 15.28
CA ALA A 314 10.55 -20.61 14.33
C ALA A 314 11.65 -20.79 13.26
N PRO A 315 12.21 -21.99 13.06
CA PRO A 315 13.15 -22.20 11.98
C PRO A 315 12.43 -21.87 10.67
N SER A 316 12.99 -20.93 9.91
CA SER A 316 12.53 -20.67 8.55
C SER A 316 12.50 -22.01 7.81
N GLU A 317 11.32 -22.48 7.38
CA GLU A 317 11.17 -23.73 6.61
C GLU A 317 11.81 -23.65 5.21
N HIS A 318 12.72 -22.71 4.97
CA HIS A 318 13.56 -22.61 3.78
C HIS A 318 15.05 -22.69 4.14
N GLY A 319 15.38 -23.46 5.19
CA GLY A 319 16.74 -23.83 5.55
C GLY A 319 17.31 -24.94 4.65
N GLN A 320 17.62 -24.64 3.38
CA GLN A 320 18.65 -25.42 2.68
C GLN A 320 20.03 -24.95 3.14
N SER A 321 20.60 -25.73 4.06
CA SER A 321 22.03 -25.97 4.29
C SER A 321 22.99 -24.83 3.89
N ALA A 322 23.32 -23.96 4.83
CA ALA A 322 24.57 -23.19 4.78
C ALA A 322 25.52 -23.72 5.86
N THR A 323 26.38 -24.66 5.46
CA THR A 323 27.58 -25.00 6.21
C THR A 323 28.42 -23.75 6.44
N ALA A 324 28.76 -23.50 7.70
CA ALA A 324 29.65 -22.42 8.13
C ALA A 324 31.02 -22.54 7.48
N GLN A 325 31.41 -21.55 6.66
CA GLN A 325 32.82 -21.26 6.36
C GLN A 325 33.00 -19.74 6.20
N GLY A 326 33.72 -19.14 7.16
CA GLY A 326 34.22 -17.77 7.04
C GLY A 326 35.23 -17.69 5.89
N GLY A 327 34.77 -17.18 4.74
CA GLY A 327 35.56 -16.99 3.54
C GLY A 327 36.08 -15.55 3.43
N VAL A 328 37.31 -15.40 2.95
CA VAL A 328 37.88 -14.09 2.60
C VAL A 328 37.33 -13.67 1.23
N VAL A 329 36.65 -12.52 1.16
CA VAL A 329 36.10 -11.97 -0.09
C VAL A 329 37.09 -10.98 -0.68
N TYR A 330 37.47 -11.17 -1.95
CA TYR A 330 38.25 -10.20 -2.70
C TYR A 330 37.34 -9.08 -3.22
N VAL A 331 37.61 -7.84 -2.79
CA VAL A 331 36.95 -6.65 -3.32
C VAL A 331 37.83 -6.10 -4.45
N PRO A 332 37.35 -6.03 -5.71
CA PRO A 332 38.13 -5.47 -6.81
C PRO A 332 38.29 -3.96 -6.70
N SER A 333 39.32 -3.42 -7.36
CA SER A 333 39.54 -1.98 -7.44
C SER A 333 38.37 -1.29 -8.16
N TYR A 334 37.95 -0.12 -7.68
CA TYR A 334 36.92 0.69 -8.34
C TYR A 334 37.19 2.19 -8.18
N ARG A 335 36.61 2.99 -9.08
CA ARG A 335 36.74 4.45 -9.08
C ARG A 335 35.51 5.08 -8.45
N ARG A 336 35.71 5.94 -7.45
CA ARG A 336 34.63 6.72 -6.81
C ARG A 336 34.14 7.83 -7.74
N LYS A 337 32.95 8.37 -7.46
CA LYS A 337 32.32 9.45 -8.24
C LYS A 337 33.17 10.73 -8.29
N ASP A 338 34.05 10.93 -7.30
CA ASP A 338 35.02 12.03 -7.23
C ASP A 338 36.31 11.77 -8.04
N GLY A 339 36.39 10.65 -8.76
CA GLY A 339 37.55 10.27 -9.58
C GLY A 339 38.63 9.49 -8.84
N THR A 340 38.54 9.35 -7.51
CA THR A 340 39.52 8.64 -6.69
C THR A 340 39.50 7.14 -6.97
N MET A 341 40.66 6.55 -7.24
CA MET A 341 40.80 5.11 -7.46
C MET A 341 41.02 4.38 -6.13
N VAL A 342 40.08 3.53 -5.74
CA VAL A 342 40.22 2.64 -4.58
C VAL A 342 40.77 1.32 -5.06
N ARG A 343 41.94 0.92 -4.56
CA ARG A 343 42.56 -0.36 -4.92
C ARG A 343 41.88 -1.52 -4.18
N GLY A 344 41.71 -2.62 -4.89
CA GLY A 344 41.09 -3.83 -4.38
C GLY A 344 41.87 -4.42 -3.22
N HIS A 345 41.16 -5.00 -2.26
CA HIS A 345 41.73 -5.64 -1.09
C HIS A 345 40.87 -6.83 -0.66
N MET A 346 41.48 -7.73 0.11
CA MET A 346 40.79 -8.89 0.67
C MET A 346 40.15 -8.52 2.02
N ARG A 347 38.86 -8.82 2.18
CA ARG A 347 38.10 -8.60 3.42
C ARG A 347 37.66 -9.94 3.99
N ARG A 348 37.97 -10.22 5.26
CA ARG A 348 37.36 -11.34 6.01
C ARG A 348 35.96 -10.93 6.45
N CYS A 349 34.99 -11.81 6.24
CA CYS A 349 33.64 -11.70 6.80
C CYS A 349 33.56 -12.49 8.09
#